data_AF-A0A2G1BQ23-F1
#
_entry.id   AF-A0A2G1BQ23-F1
#
_cell.length_a   1.000
_cell.length_b   1.000
_cell.length_c   1.000
_cell.angle_alpha   90.00
_cell.angle_beta   90.00
_cell.angle_gamma   90.00
#
_symmetry.space_group_name_H-M   'P 1'
#
loop_
_entity.id
_entity.type
_entity.pdbx_description
1 polymer ?
#
loop_
_entity_poly.entity_id
_entity_poly.type
_entity_poly.pdbx_seq_one_letter_code
_entity_poly.pdbx_strand_id
1 'polypeptide(L)'
;KAGSKVEVSVPKRGEKKELIGHALTNAREALGRKLADTATQSRLLEGMVTTLGLPHTPKRIKVYDNSHIQGTNAVGAMIVAGPDGFMKNQYRKFNIKSQGLTPGDDYGMMREV
;
A
#
# COMPACT_ATOMS: atom_id res chain seq x y z
N LYS A 1 -13.67 -27.43 11.05
CA LYS A 1 -12.94 -28.40 11.92
C LYS A 1 -12.10 -29.28 11.02
N ALA A 2 -10.81 -29.47 11.30
CA ALA A 2 -10.04 -30.50 10.60
C ALA A 2 -10.64 -31.87 10.97
N GLY A 3 -11.03 -32.68 9.99
CA GLY A 3 -11.69 -33.97 10.19
C GLY A 3 -10.77 -35.09 10.70
N SER A 4 -9.56 -34.75 11.15
CA SER A 4 -8.53 -35.70 11.61
C SER A 4 -7.73 -35.11 12.78
N LYS A 5 -7.04 -35.99 13.51
CA LYS A 5 -6.18 -35.60 14.65
C LYS A 5 -4.99 -34.79 14.12
N VAL A 6 -4.87 -33.54 14.58
CA VAL A 6 -3.73 -32.67 14.28
C VAL A 6 -2.71 -32.80 15.42
N GLU A 7 -1.47 -33.14 15.09
CA GLU A 7 -0.37 -33.17 16.05
C GLU A 7 0.60 -32.02 15.76
N VAL A 8 0.88 -31.21 16.79
CA VAL A 8 1.86 -30.12 16.73
C VAL A 8 3.11 -30.58 17.47
N SER A 9 4.27 -30.49 16.80
CA SER A 9 5.55 -30.87 17.38
C SER A 9 6.53 -29.69 17.37
N VAL A 10 7.40 -29.63 18.39
CA VAL A 10 8.48 -28.64 18.49
C VAL A 10 9.81 -29.37 18.28
N PRO A 11 10.42 -29.27 17.09
CA PRO A 11 11.70 -29.90 16.79
C PRO A 11 12.81 -29.44 17.74
N LYS A 12 13.49 -30.40 18.38
CA LYS A 12 14.59 -30.12 19.34
C LYS A 12 16.00 -30.24 18.73
N ARG A 13 16.15 -30.96 17.61
CA ARG A 13 17.42 -31.20 16.88
C ARG A 13 17.16 -31.61 15.43
N GLY A 14 18.20 -31.57 14.60
CA GLY A 14 18.18 -31.96 13.19
C GLY A 14 17.55 -30.92 12.27
N GLU A 15 17.38 -31.27 11.00
CA GLU A 15 16.96 -30.38 9.90
C GLU A 15 15.68 -29.59 10.21
N LYS A 16 14.68 -30.21 10.84
CA LYS A 16 13.42 -29.50 11.19
C LYS A 16 13.65 -28.35 12.18
N LYS A 17 14.62 -28.46 13.09
CA LYS A 17 14.98 -27.37 14.01
C LYS A 17 15.74 -26.27 13.27
N GLU A 18 16.65 -26.65 12.38
CA GLU A 18 17.39 -25.70 11.54
C GLU A 18 16.44 -24.89 10.66
N LEU A 19 15.45 -25.53 10.04
CA LEU A 19 14.41 -24.87 9.23
C LEU A 19 13.61 -23.84 10.04
N ILE A 20 13.22 -24.17 11.27
CA ILE A 20 12.58 -23.20 12.17
C ILE A 20 13.54 -22.06 12.53
N GLY A 21 14.83 -22.37 12.74
CA GLY A 21 15.88 -21.38 12.96
C GLY A 21 15.99 -20.38 11.80
N HIS A 22 16.03 -20.87 10.56
CA HIS A 22 16.03 -20.03 9.36
C HIS A 22 14.76 -19.19 9.25
N ALA A 23 13.59 -19.78 9.49
CA ALA A 23 12.33 -19.04 9.48
C ALA A 23 12.33 -17.91 10.53
N LEU A 24 12.88 -18.16 11.72
CA LEU A 24 13.00 -17.16 12.78
C LEU A 24 13.98 -16.04 12.41
N THR A 25 15.12 -16.37 11.82
CA THR A 25 16.09 -15.38 11.31
C THR A 25 15.45 -14.50 10.25
N ASN A 26 14.79 -15.10 9.25
CA ASN A 26 14.08 -14.35 8.20
C ASN A 26 12.99 -13.45 8.78
N ALA A 27 12.25 -13.93 9.79
CA ALA A 27 11.23 -13.14 10.46
C ALA A 27 11.82 -11.94 11.20
N ARG A 28 12.97 -12.10 11.88
CA ARG A 28 13.68 -11.01 12.56
C ARG A 28 14.20 -9.96 11.57
N GLU A 29 14.80 -10.40 10.48
CA GLU A 29 15.31 -9.51 9.43
C GLU A 29 14.16 -8.73 8.76
N ALA A 30 13.07 -9.41 8.42
CA ALA A 30 11.87 -8.79 7.85
C ALA A 30 11.26 -7.77 8.81
N LEU A 31 11.21 -8.09 10.11
CA LEU A 31 10.73 -7.16 11.13
C LEU A 31 11.64 -5.93 11.27
N GLY A 32 12.96 -6.14 11.30
CA GLY A 32 13.94 -5.05 11.36
C GLY A 32 13.80 -4.10 10.18
N ARG A 33 13.67 -4.63 8.95
CA ARG A 33 13.41 -3.83 7.75
C ARG A 33 12.10 -3.06 7.86
N LYS A 34 11.01 -3.71 8.28
CA LYS A 34 9.71 -3.06 8.44
C LYS A 34 9.77 -1.89 9.42
N LEU A 35 10.45 -2.04 10.56
CA LEU A 35 10.60 -0.97 11.54
C LEU A 35 11.39 0.21 10.99
N ALA A 36 12.46 -0.04 10.23
CA ALA A 36 13.25 1.00 9.58
C ALA A 36 12.44 1.77 8.51
N ASP A 37 11.65 1.04 7.71
CA ASP A 37 10.77 1.63 6.70
C ASP A 37 9.69 2.51 7.36
N THR A 38 9.05 2.02 8.43
CA THR A 38 8.05 2.77 9.19
C THR A 38 8.65 4.03 9.83
N ALA A 39 9.83 3.97 10.43
CA ALA A 39 10.49 5.15 11.01
C ALA A 39 10.78 6.22 9.95
N THR A 40 11.20 5.80 8.75
CA THR A 40 11.43 6.70 7.62
C THR A 40 10.13 7.33 7.14
N GLN A 41 9.06 6.56 7.00
CA GLN A 41 7.73 7.06 6.62
C GLN A 41 7.19 8.08 7.62
N SER A 42 7.27 7.80 8.93
CA SER A 42 6.82 8.74 9.96
C SER A 42 7.50 10.10 9.83
N ARG A 43 8.82 10.10 9.63
CA ARG A 43 9.59 11.35 9.42
C ARG A 43 9.16 12.12 8.17
N LEU A 44 8.91 11.42 7.07
CA LEU A 44 8.44 12.05 5.82
C LEU A 44 7.04 12.65 5.99
N LEU A 45 6.12 11.93 6.63
CA LEU A 45 4.76 12.39 6.89
C LEU A 45 4.74 13.60 7.84
N GLU A 46 5.61 13.63 8.86
CA GLU A 46 5.82 14.80 9.71
C GLU A 46 6.38 15.99 8.90
N GLY A 47 7.34 15.74 8.01
CA GLY A 47 7.89 16.75 7.11
C GLY A 47 6.83 17.38 6.19
N MET A 48 5.80 16.62 5.79
CA MET A 48 4.68 17.15 5.01
C MET A 48 3.85 18.16 5.79
N VAL A 49 3.72 18.01 7.11
CA VAL A 49 2.98 18.97 7.96
C VAL A 49 3.59 20.35 7.83
N THR A 50 4.91 20.44 7.99
CA THR A 50 5.65 21.71 7.86
C THR A 50 5.64 22.22 6.42
N THR A 51 5.91 21.34 5.45
CA THR A 51 6.05 21.74 4.04
C THR A 51 4.74 22.25 3.43
N LEU A 52 3.61 21.64 3.80
CA LEU A 52 2.30 21.94 3.23
C LEU A 52 1.40 22.73 4.18
N GLY A 53 1.87 23.08 5.39
CA GLY A 53 1.09 23.79 6.40
C GLY A 53 -0.14 23.01 6.90
N LEU A 54 -0.04 21.68 7.02
CA LEU A 54 -1.16 20.86 7.46
C LEU A 54 -1.39 21.02 8.97
N PRO A 55 -2.63 20.90 9.46
CA PRO A 55 -2.93 20.99 10.90
C PRO A 55 -2.42 19.78 11.70
N HIS A 56 -2.21 18.62 11.05
CA HIS A 56 -1.74 17.40 11.70
C HIS A 56 -1.13 16.43 10.67
N THR A 57 -0.30 15.50 11.14
CA THR A 57 0.31 14.45 10.31
C THR A 57 -0.76 13.62 9.59
N PRO A 58 -0.71 13.53 8.26
CA PRO A 58 -1.74 12.82 7.49
C PRO A 58 -1.66 11.31 7.78
N LYS A 59 -2.78 10.75 8.26
CA LYS A 59 -2.92 9.29 8.48
C LYS A 59 -3.35 8.54 7.23
N ARG A 60 -3.74 9.27 6.19
CA ARG A 60 -4.22 8.72 4.94
C ARG A 60 -3.98 9.73 3.82
N ILE A 61 -3.28 9.30 2.79
CA ILE A 61 -3.00 10.05 1.58
C ILE A 61 -3.61 9.26 0.42
N LYS A 62 -4.47 9.92 -0.36
CA LYS A 62 -4.97 9.40 -1.62
C LYS A 62 -4.23 10.11 -2.74
N VAL A 63 -3.65 9.35 -3.66
CA VAL A 63 -2.97 9.89 -4.84
C VAL A 63 -3.76 9.42 -6.04
N TYR A 64 -4.15 10.37 -6.89
CA TYR A 64 -4.93 10.14 -8.09
C TYR A 64 -4.04 10.37 -9.31
N ASP A 65 -4.08 9.44 -10.25
CA ASP A 65 -3.44 9.52 -11.56
C ASP A 65 -4.52 9.39 -12.64
N ASN A 66 -4.61 10.37 -13.53
CA ASN A 66 -5.54 10.37 -14.66
C ASN A 66 -4.73 10.12 -15.94
N SER A 67 -4.79 8.90 -16.45
CA SER A 67 -4.05 8.50 -17.64
C SER A 67 -4.92 8.65 -18.90
N HIS A 68 -4.47 9.48 -19.84
CA HIS A 68 -5.05 9.58 -21.17
C HIS A 68 -4.41 8.54 -22.10
N ILE A 69 -5.12 7.43 -22.33
CA ILE A 69 -4.79 6.54 -23.46
C ILE A 69 -5.36 7.21 -24.72
N GLN A 70 -4.54 7.38 -25.77
CA GLN A 70 -4.89 8.01 -27.07
C GLN A 70 -5.99 7.25 -27.84
N GLY A 71 -7.18 7.10 -27.26
CA GLY A 71 -8.27 6.32 -27.83
C GLY A 71 -9.24 5.86 -26.77
N THR A 72 -10.38 6.56 -26.71
CA THR A 72 -11.71 6.10 -26.25
C THR A 72 -11.91 5.61 -24.81
N ASN A 73 -10.88 5.37 -23.99
CA ASN A 73 -11.07 4.95 -22.60
C ASN A 73 -10.11 5.67 -21.64
N ALA A 74 -10.53 6.83 -21.12
CA ALA A 74 -9.82 7.49 -20.02
C ALA A 74 -9.93 6.65 -18.75
N VAL A 75 -8.78 6.41 -18.10
CA VAL A 75 -8.70 5.60 -16.88
C VAL A 75 -8.07 6.43 -15.77
N GLY A 76 -8.79 6.53 -14.66
CA GLY A 76 -8.25 7.05 -13.41
C GLY A 76 -7.76 5.91 -12.51
N ALA A 77 -6.66 6.11 -11.80
CA ALA A 77 -6.18 5.23 -10.76
C ALA A 77 -6.03 6.02 -9.45
N MET A 78 -6.47 5.43 -8.34
CA MET A 78 -6.22 5.95 -6.99
C MET A 78 -5.46 4.93 -6.19
N ILE A 79 -4.30 5.34 -5.69
CA ILE A 79 -3.57 4.61 -4.66
C ILE A 79 -3.77 5.27 -3.30
N VAL A 80 -3.59 4.48 -2.25
CA VAL A 80 -3.75 4.93 -0.87
C VAL A 80 -2.50 4.58 -0.07
N ALA A 81 -1.94 5.55 0.63
CA ALA A 81 -0.85 5.38 1.57
C ALA A 81 -1.23 5.91 2.96
N GLY A 82 -0.60 5.37 4.00
CA GLY A 82 -0.71 5.85 5.38
C GLY A 82 0.55 5.56 6.18
N PRO A 83 0.49 5.60 7.53
CA PRO A 83 1.66 5.43 8.40
C PRO A 83 2.43 4.12 8.17
N ASP A 84 1.71 3.05 7.85
CA ASP A 84 2.29 1.72 7.60
C ASP A 84 2.66 1.49 6.12
N GLY A 85 2.62 2.52 5.29
CA GLY A 85 2.87 2.46 3.85
C GLY A 85 1.60 2.26 3.01
N PHE A 86 1.73 1.53 1.90
CA PHE A 86 0.68 1.40 0.89
C PHE A 86 -0.47 0.47 1.31
N MET A 87 -1.71 0.98 1.24
CA MET A 87 -2.95 0.25 1.53
C MET A 87 -3.56 -0.32 0.24
N LYS A 88 -2.93 -1.36 -0.32
CA LYS A 88 -3.29 -1.95 -1.63
C LYS A 88 -4.76 -2.37 -1.76
N ASN A 89 -5.38 -2.87 -0.69
CA ASN A 89 -6.80 -3.24 -0.67
C ASN A 89 -7.75 -2.04 -0.89
N GLN A 90 -7.24 -0.82 -0.76
CA GLN A 90 -8.02 0.41 -0.93
C GLN A 90 -7.77 1.10 -2.26
N TYR A 91 -6.99 0.48 -3.15
CA TYR A 91 -6.75 1.02 -4.48
C TYR A 91 -8.04 0.96 -5.30
N ARG A 92 -8.25 1.94 -6.16
CA ARG A 92 -9.41 2.00 -7.05
C ARG A 92 -8.97 2.34 -8.46
N LYS A 93 -9.68 1.76 -9.42
CA LYS A 93 -9.61 2.11 -10.84
C LYS A 93 -10.96 2.69 -11.22
N PHE A 94 -10.95 3.81 -11.92
CA PHE A 94 -12.12 4.52 -12.38
C PHE A 94 -12.13 4.48 -13.90
N ASN A 95 -13.27 4.07 -14.47
CA ASN A 95 -13.51 4.24 -15.89
C ASN A 95 -14.15 5.61 -16.06
N ILE A 96 -13.44 6.56 -16.66
CA ILE A 96 -13.88 7.94 -16.80
C ILE A 96 -14.68 8.02 -18.10
N LYS A 97 -15.95 8.42 -18.02
CA LYS A 97 -16.84 8.39 -19.18
C LYS A 97 -16.64 9.69 -19.95
N SER A 98 -16.01 9.62 -21.11
CA SER A 98 -15.71 10.78 -21.97
C SER A 98 -16.94 11.46 -22.62
N GLN A 99 -18.16 11.24 -22.15
CA GLN A 99 -19.37 11.87 -22.71
C GLN A 99 -19.49 13.33 -22.25
N GLY A 100 -18.67 14.20 -22.83
CA GLY A 100 -18.71 15.65 -22.63
C GLY A 100 -17.35 16.31 -22.30
N LEU A 101 -16.30 15.52 -22.13
CA LEU A 101 -14.95 16.03 -21.86
C LEU A 101 -14.28 16.47 -23.15
N THR A 102 -13.90 17.76 -23.21
CA THR A 102 -12.99 18.28 -24.24
C THR A 102 -11.67 17.50 -24.16
N PRO A 103 -11.05 17.08 -25.28
CA PRO A 103 -9.76 16.40 -25.24
C PRO A 103 -8.73 17.23 -24.45
N GLY A 104 -8.16 16.65 -23.38
CA GLY A 104 -7.19 17.33 -22.50
C GLY A 104 -7.77 18.06 -21.29
N ASP A 105 -9.07 17.90 -20.96
CA ASP A 105 -9.67 18.47 -19.75
C ASP A 105 -9.43 17.60 -18.50
N ASP A 106 -8.25 17.73 -17.89
CA ASP A 106 -7.87 17.06 -16.65
C ASP A 106 -8.77 17.44 -15.45
N TYR A 107 -9.37 18.63 -15.46
CA TYR A 107 -10.23 19.10 -14.37
C TYR A 107 -11.59 18.41 -14.39
N GLY A 108 -12.16 18.22 -15.58
CA GLY A 108 -13.40 17.47 -15.74
C GLY A 108 -13.23 16.00 -15.33
N MET A 109 -12.07 15.40 -15.60
CA MET A 109 -11.76 14.04 -15.16
C MET A 109 -11.67 13.88 -13.64
N MET A 110 -11.12 14.87 -12.92
CA MET A 110 -11.10 14.82 -11.44
C MET A 110 -12.48 14.95 -10.80
N ARG A 111 -13.48 15.52 -11.48
CA ARG A 111 -14.85 15.64 -10.93
C ARG A 111 -15.63 14.32 -10.97
N GLU A 112 -15.25 13.40 -11.85
CA GLU A 112 -15.91 12.09 -11.98
C GLU A 112 -15.34 11.00 -11.06
N VAL A 113 -14.26 11.29 -10.33
CA VAL A 113 -13.43 10.33 -9.56
C VAL A 113 -13.55 10.57 -8.05
#